data_AF-A0A955BD22-F1
#
_entry.id   AF-A0A955BD22-F1
#
_cell.length_a   1.000
_cell.length_b   1.000
_cell.length_c   1.000
_cell.angle_alpha   90.00
_cell.angle_beta   90.00
_cell.angle_gamma   90.00
#
_symmetry.space_group_name_H-M   'P 1'
#
loop_
_entity.id
_entity.type
_entity.pdbx_description
1 polymer ?
#
loop_
_entity_poly.entity_id
_entity_poly.type
_entity_poly.pdbx_seq_one_letter_code
_entity_poly.pdbx_strand_id
1 'polypeptide(L)'
;LISRGYDFVSATDTEVVSHLIAYHLDRLRSVERPDDEPPHEILLEAVQAAVAELRGTYGLVVLFRDYPDVMIAARLGSPLVVGVGDKEHFVASDASPLAGYTDRIVYLADHQLAVITAEQLRVRHRDRGHVKHDVRVLDIDSNAVTLDAQYDHFMLKEIFEQPQSLRDAMRGRLCKDNATAIFGGLSLSPQQLRRVNRVLLTACGTSWHAALVGEYLIEEFARLPVEVEYASELRYRNPPVDHDTILFSITQSGETADTLAAQREMKRKGHPTLAICNVVGSTIAQEADGGVYLHAGPEIGVASTKAYTSQLAVLTMLALYFGRLRHLSYGAGRRIIQALEELPNRVEEALDSYDEVKRV
;
A
#
# COMPACT_ATOMS: atom_id res chain seq x y z
N LEU A 1 31.36 -14.99 -7.30
CA LEU A 1 31.03 -14.79 -8.74
C LEU A 1 32.26 -14.32 -9.51
N ILE A 2 32.95 -13.26 -9.09
CA ILE A 2 34.22 -12.83 -9.71
C ILE A 2 35.26 -13.95 -9.73
N SER A 3 35.50 -14.63 -8.60
CA SER A 3 36.38 -15.81 -8.54
C SER A 3 35.93 -17.01 -9.37
N ARG A 4 34.68 -16.98 -9.86
CA ARG A 4 34.09 -18.00 -10.73
C ARG A 4 34.07 -17.57 -12.21
N GLY A 5 34.70 -16.43 -12.55
CA GLY A 5 34.85 -15.97 -13.94
C GLY A 5 33.74 -15.08 -14.47
N TYR A 6 32.86 -14.54 -13.62
CA TYR A 6 31.87 -13.54 -14.04
C TYR A 6 32.46 -12.13 -14.00
N ASP A 7 32.43 -11.45 -15.14
CA ASP A 7 32.83 -10.04 -15.29
C ASP A 7 31.62 -9.12 -15.05
N PHE A 8 31.76 -8.20 -14.10
CA PHE A 8 30.75 -7.19 -13.77
C PHE A 8 31.05 -5.91 -14.52
N VAL A 9 30.05 -5.36 -15.23
CA VAL A 9 30.17 -4.13 -16.03
C VAL A 9 29.43 -2.94 -15.41
N SER A 10 28.68 -3.15 -14.33
CA SER A 10 27.99 -2.11 -13.56
C SER A 10 28.43 -2.10 -12.09
N ALA A 11 28.05 -1.03 -11.39
CA ALA A 11 28.18 -0.93 -9.93
C ALA A 11 26.86 -1.29 -9.20
N THR A 12 25.91 -1.89 -9.90
CA THR A 12 24.59 -2.21 -9.33
C THR A 12 24.61 -3.54 -8.60
N ASP A 13 23.90 -3.60 -7.49
CA ASP A 13 23.57 -4.86 -6.81
C ASP A 13 22.70 -5.79 -7.69
N THR A 14 21.88 -5.20 -8.57
CA THR A 14 21.01 -5.94 -9.51
C THR A 14 21.80 -6.85 -10.45
N GLU A 15 22.99 -6.45 -10.90
CA GLU A 15 23.86 -7.30 -11.74
C GLU A 15 24.36 -8.56 -11.02
N VAL A 16 24.47 -8.53 -9.68
CA VAL A 16 24.78 -9.72 -8.89
C VAL A 16 23.70 -10.78 -9.06
N VAL A 17 22.44 -10.35 -9.14
CA VAL A 17 21.28 -11.25 -9.29
C VAL A 17 21.32 -11.98 -10.63
N SER A 18 21.57 -11.27 -11.73
CA SER A 18 21.63 -11.90 -13.07
C SER A 18 22.76 -12.93 -13.19
N HIS A 19 23.95 -12.60 -12.68
CA HIS A 19 25.07 -13.55 -12.66
C HIS A 19 24.84 -14.73 -11.72
N LEU A 20 24.18 -14.51 -10.58
CA LEU A 20 23.86 -15.59 -9.65
C LEU A 20 22.84 -16.56 -10.26
N ILE A 21 21.80 -16.06 -10.94
CA ILE A 21 20.84 -16.89 -11.69
C ILE A 21 21.56 -17.69 -12.78
N ALA A 22 22.44 -17.05 -13.56
CA ALA A 22 23.23 -17.75 -14.59
C ALA A 22 24.08 -18.87 -13.98
N TYR A 23 24.75 -18.61 -12.86
CA TYR A 23 25.55 -19.60 -12.13
C TYR A 23 24.72 -20.82 -11.68
N HIS A 24 23.52 -20.61 -11.13
CA HIS A 24 22.65 -21.72 -10.76
C HIS A 24 22.11 -22.47 -11.97
N LEU A 25 21.76 -21.77 -13.05
CA LEU A 25 21.29 -22.37 -14.29
C LEU A 25 22.35 -23.29 -14.92
N ASP A 26 23.61 -22.85 -15.00
CA ASP A 26 24.70 -23.65 -15.55
C ASP A 26 24.95 -24.92 -14.72
N ARG A 27 24.82 -24.84 -13.40
CA ARG A 27 24.90 -26.02 -12.52
C ARG A 27 23.74 -26.98 -12.73
N LEU A 28 22.52 -26.48 -12.85
CA LEU A 28 21.34 -27.33 -13.07
C LEU A 28 21.37 -28.03 -14.43
N ARG A 29 21.97 -27.40 -15.46
CA ARG A 29 22.18 -28.03 -16.78
C ARG A 29 23.11 -29.24 -16.76
N SER A 30 23.95 -29.38 -15.73
CA SER A 30 24.87 -30.51 -15.58
C SER A 30 24.25 -31.76 -14.92
N VAL A 31 22.97 -31.69 -14.54
CA VAL A 31 22.23 -32.76 -13.86
C VAL A 31 21.24 -33.40 -14.84
N GLU A 32 21.16 -34.74 -14.87
CA GLU A 32 20.13 -35.45 -15.64
C GLU A 32 18.73 -35.09 -15.13
N ARG A 33 17.82 -34.74 -16.05
CA ARG A 33 16.45 -34.33 -15.74
C ARG A 33 15.45 -35.35 -16.29
N PRO A 34 14.27 -35.50 -15.65
CA PRO A 34 13.19 -36.31 -16.19
C PRO A 34 12.70 -35.76 -17.54
N ASP A 35 12.41 -36.64 -18.50
CA ASP A 35 11.93 -36.26 -19.84
C ASP A 35 10.57 -35.53 -19.82
N ASP A 36 9.76 -35.75 -18.78
CA ASP A 36 8.39 -35.23 -18.66
C ASP A 36 8.30 -33.83 -18.03
N GLU A 37 9.43 -33.20 -17.69
CA GLU A 37 9.43 -31.93 -16.99
C GLU A 37 9.27 -30.73 -17.96
N PRO A 38 8.45 -29.72 -17.62
CA PRO A 38 8.30 -28.55 -18.48
C PRO A 38 9.65 -27.88 -18.76
N PRO A 39 9.96 -27.48 -20.01
CA PRO A 39 11.25 -26.90 -20.38
C PRO A 39 11.66 -25.66 -19.56
N HIS A 40 10.69 -24.98 -18.96
CA HIS A 40 10.91 -23.78 -18.16
C HIS A 40 11.07 -24.05 -16.65
N GLU A 41 10.92 -25.29 -16.17
CA GLU A 41 11.04 -25.62 -14.74
C GLU A 41 12.47 -25.39 -14.24
N ILE A 42 13.48 -25.71 -15.06
CA ILE A 42 14.89 -25.42 -14.77
C ILE A 42 15.16 -23.92 -14.55
N LEU A 43 14.43 -23.06 -15.27
CA LEU A 43 14.55 -21.61 -15.12
C LEU A 43 14.01 -21.17 -13.75
N LEU A 44 12.86 -21.74 -13.35
CA LEU A 44 12.25 -21.46 -12.04
C LEU A 44 13.16 -21.91 -10.90
N GLU A 45 13.76 -23.09 -11.00
CA GLU A 45 14.73 -23.60 -10.03
C GLU A 45 15.98 -22.72 -9.93
N ALA A 46 16.52 -22.27 -11.06
CA ALA A 46 17.69 -21.39 -11.08
C ALA A 46 17.39 -20.06 -10.37
N VAL A 47 16.23 -19.46 -10.65
CA VAL A 47 15.78 -18.23 -9.97
C VAL A 47 15.54 -18.51 -8.48
N GLN A 48 14.86 -19.61 -8.13
CA GLN A 48 14.58 -19.99 -6.75
C GLN A 48 15.87 -20.18 -5.93
N ALA A 49 16.89 -20.83 -6.50
CA ALA A 49 18.18 -21.02 -5.86
C ALA A 49 18.90 -19.68 -5.66
N ALA A 50 18.91 -18.82 -6.67
CA ALA A 50 19.52 -17.50 -6.57
C ALA A 50 18.86 -16.64 -5.48
N VAL A 51 17.52 -16.53 -5.48
CA VAL A 51 16.79 -15.71 -4.50
C VAL A 51 16.85 -16.27 -3.08
N ALA A 52 17.23 -17.53 -2.89
CA ALA A 52 17.48 -18.11 -1.57
C ALA A 52 18.81 -17.60 -0.94
N GLU A 53 19.77 -17.18 -1.76
CA GLU A 53 21.05 -16.61 -1.29
C GLU A 53 20.98 -15.08 -1.10
N LEU A 54 19.96 -14.41 -1.65
CA LEU A 54 19.78 -12.97 -1.54
C LEU A 54 19.33 -12.54 -0.13
N ARG A 55 19.78 -11.35 0.28
CA ARG A 55 19.36 -10.68 1.52
C ARG A 55 18.90 -9.27 1.20
N GLY A 56 17.79 -8.85 1.79
CA GLY A 56 17.18 -7.54 1.58
C GLY A 56 15.77 -7.65 0.99
N THR A 57 15.35 -6.61 0.27
CA THR A 57 14.05 -6.53 -0.41
C THR A 57 14.23 -6.49 -1.91
N TYR A 58 13.39 -7.20 -2.65
CA TYR A 58 13.40 -7.24 -4.10
C TYR A 58 12.01 -7.52 -4.69
N GLY A 59 11.77 -6.98 -5.88
CA GLY A 59 10.69 -7.34 -6.78
C GLY A 59 11.31 -7.56 -8.15
N LEU A 60 11.47 -8.82 -8.55
CA LEU A 60 12.24 -9.20 -9.72
C LEU A 60 11.31 -9.73 -10.82
N VAL A 61 11.62 -9.37 -12.06
CA VAL A 61 11.11 -10.05 -13.26
C VAL A 61 12.32 -10.46 -14.09
N VAL A 62 12.44 -11.76 -14.33
CA VAL A 62 13.57 -12.38 -15.01
C VAL A 62 13.11 -12.94 -16.35
N LEU A 63 13.84 -12.56 -17.40
CA LEU A 63 13.61 -13.00 -18.78
C LEU A 63 14.82 -13.81 -19.25
N PHE A 64 14.55 -14.83 -20.07
CA PHE A 64 15.58 -15.69 -20.64
C PHE A 64 15.55 -15.57 -22.15
N ARG A 65 16.69 -15.24 -22.78
CA ARG A 65 16.78 -15.03 -24.23
C ARG A 65 16.33 -16.26 -25.03
N ASP A 66 16.68 -17.44 -24.54
CA ASP A 66 16.36 -18.72 -25.19
C ASP A 66 14.90 -19.17 -24.94
N TYR A 67 14.19 -18.49 -24.03
CA TYR A 67 12.80 -18.79 -23.65
C TYR A 67 11.99 -17.48 -23.59
N PRO A 68 11.75 -16.82 -24.73
CA PRO A 68 11.11 -15.50 -24.78
C PRO A 68 9.66 -15.50 -24.29
N ASP A 69 8.97 -16.65 -24.33
CA ASP A 69 7.57 -16.79 -23.93
C ASP A 69 7.37 -17.02 -22.42
N VAL A 70 8.46 -16.97 -21.63
CA VAL A 70 8.45 -17.25 -20.20
C VAL A 70 9.07 -16.10 -19.43
N MET A 71 8.32 -15.62 -18.43
CA MET A 71 8.82 -14.70 -17.42
C MET A 71 8.78 -15.36 -16.04
N ILE A 72 9.80 -15.11 -15.23
CA ILE A 72 9.80 -15.52 -13.82
C ILE A 72 9.81 -14.29 -12.95
N ALA A 73 8.74 -14.10 -12.19
CA ALA A 73 8.62 -13.06 -11.20
C ALA A 73 8.98 -13.59 -9.80
N ALA A 74 9.65 -12.81 -8.96
CA ALA A 74 9.97 -13.17 -7.59
C ALA A 74 9.86 -11.97 -6.64
N ARG A 75 9.21 -12.16 -5.48
CA ARG A 75 8.94 -11.09 -4.51
C ARG A 75 9.53 -11.38 -3.13
N LEU A 76 10.14 -10.35 -2.53
CA LEU A 76 10.41 -10.25 -1.10
C LEU A 76 10.42 -8.77 -0.70
N GLY A 77 9.40 -8.30 0.03
CA GLY A 77 9.30 -6.93 0.52
C GLY A 77 8.80 -5.94 -0.54
N SER A 78 9.47 -5.79 -1.68
CA SER A 78 9.05 -4.86 -2.74
C SER A 78 7.80 -5.38 -3.47
N PRO A 79 6.78 -4.55 -3.73
CA PRO A 79 5.52 -5.00 -4.30
C PRO A 79 5.69 -5.52 -5.74
N LEU A 80 4.89 -6.54 -6.07
CA LEU A 80 4.81 -7.10 -7.41
C LEU A 80 3.40 -7.63 -7.67
N VAL A 81 2.80 -7.21 -8.77
CA VAL A 81 1.44 -7.55 -9.18
C VAL A 81 1.45 -8.11 -10.60
N VAL A 82 0.65 -9.15 -10.82
CA VAL A 82 0.44 -9.77 -12.12
C VAL A 82 -0.96 -9.40 -12.63
N GLY A 83 -1.05 -8.78 -13.80
CA GLY A 83 -2.31 -8.59 -14.53
C GLY A 83 -2.66 -9.84 -15.34
N VAL A 84 -3.93 -10.24 -15.31
CA VAL A 84 -4.45 -11.45 -15.98
C VAL A 84 -5.43 -11.03 -17.07
N GLY A 85 -5.02 -11.10 -18.35
CA GLY A 85 -5.86 -10.80 -19.51
C GLY A 85 -6.45 -12.06 -20.15
N ASP A 86 -6.90 -11.92 -21.41
CA ASP A 86 -7.28 -13.06 -22.25
C ASP A 86 -6.06 -13.54 -23.04
N LYS A 87 -5.49 -14.69 -22.63
CA LYS A 87 -4.26 -15.26 -23.20
C LYS A 87 -3.05 -14.32 -23.18
N GLU A 88 -3.02 -13.43 -22.19
CA GLU A 88 -1.91 -12.53 -21.93
C GLU A 88 -1.78 -12.29 -20.44
N HIS A 89 -0.55 -12.01 -20.00
CA HIS A 89 -0.25 -11.66 -18.63
C HIS A 89 0.73 -10.49 -18.60
N PHE A 90 0.53 -9.61 -17.63
CA PHE A 90 1.35 -8.42 -17.42
C PHE A 90 1.98 -8.49 -16.04
N VAL A 91 3.13 -7.86 -15.83
CA VAL A 91 3.76 -7.75 -14.51
C VAL A 91 4.17 -6.31 -14.27
N ALA A 92 3.81 -5.79 -13.10
CA ALA A 92 4.15 -4.43 -12.68
C ALA A 92 4.46 -4.38 -11.18
N SER A 93 5.08 -3.29 -10.74
CA SER A 93 5.30 -3.02 -9.31
C SER A 93 4.06 -2.47 -8.61
N ASP A 94 3.10 -1.93 -9.37
CA ASP A 94 1.83 -1.37 -8.89
C ASP A 94 0.72 -1.76 -9.89
N ALA A 95 -0.55 -1.67 -9.46
CA ALA A 95 -1.72 -1.92 -10.30
C ALA A 95 -1.95 -0.85 -11.38
N SER A 96 -1.50 0.38 -11.16
CA SER A 96 -1.82 1.54 -12.00
C SER A 96 -1.40 1.38 -13.46
N PRO A 97 -0.20 0.84 -13.80
CA PRO A 97 0.21 0.56 -15.19
C PRO A 97 -0.63 -0.52 -15.89
N LEU A 98 -1.41 -1.31 -15.14
CA LEU A 98 -2.27 -2.36 -15.68
C LEU A 98 -3.66 -1.83 -16.06
N ALA A 99 -4.01 -0.62 -15.59
CA ALA A 99 -5.29 0.02 -15.90
C ALA A 99 -5.45 0.19 -17.42
N GLY A 100 -6.58 -0.24 -17.95
CA GLY A 100 -6.88 -0.24 -19.39
C GLY A 100 -6.41 -1.48 -20.16
N TYR A 101 -5.54 -2.32 -19.57
CA TYR A 101 -5.15 -3.62 -20.14
C TYR A 101 -5.96 -4.77 -19.51
N THR A 102 -6.08 -4.78 -18.19
CA THR A 102 -6.89 -5.75 -17.47
C THR A 102 -7.35 -5.19 -16.12
N ASP A 103 -8.55 -5.57 -15.70
CA ASP A 103 -9.08 -5.34 -14.37
C ASP A 103 -8.77 -6.50 -13.42
N ARG A 104 -8.23 -7.63 -13.90
CA ARG A 104 -7.96 -8.81 -13.07
C ARG A 104 -6.49 -8.86 -12.67
N ILE A 105 -6.22 -8.91 -11.37
CA ILE A 105 -4.87 -8.93 -10.83
C ILE A 105 -4.62 -10.02 -9.79
N VAL A 106 -3.35 -10.37 -9.64
CA VAL A 106 -2.82 -11.24 -8.60
C VAL A 106 -1.64 -10.54 -7.93
N TYR A 107 -1.78 -10.18 -6.66
CA TYR A 107 -0.66 -9.71 -5.86
C TYR A 107 0.18 -10.91 -5.42
N LEU A 108 1.47 -10.91 -5.74
CA LEU A 108 2.38 -11.90 -5.17
C LEU A 108 2.63 -11.55 -3.71
N ALA A 109 2.74 -12.55 -2.84
CA ALA A 109 3.16 -12.37 -1.46
C ALA A 109 4.68 -12.55 -1.31
N ASP A 110 5.22 -12.19 -0.15
CA ASP A 110 6.64 -12.42 0.16
C ASP A 110 7.00 -13.91 0.04
N HIS A 111 8.20 -14.14 -0.51
CA HIS A 111 8.73 -15.47 -0.85
C HIS A 111 7.96 -16.21 -1.95
N GLN A 112 7.05 -15.55 -2.67
CA GLN A 112 6.42 -16.16 -3.84
C GLN A 112 7.23 -15.89 -5.11
N LEU A 113 7.25 -16.91 -5.97
CA LEU A 113 7.70 -16.86 -7.35
C LEU A 113 6.50 -17.14 -8.25
N ALA A 114 6.44 -16.50 -9.41
CA ALA A 114 5.45 -16.79 -10.43
C ALA A 114 6.13 -17.13 -11.76
N VAL A 115 5.73 -18.25 -12.36
CA VAL A 115 6.03 -18.57 -13.75
C VAL A 115 4.86 -18.06 -14.58
N ILE A 116 5.18 -17.24 -15.58
CA ILE A 116 4.21 -16.46 -16.33
C ILE A 116 4.48 -16.69 -17.81
N THR A 117 3.47 -17.17 -18.53
CA THR A 117 3.43 -17.25 -19.99
C THR A 117 2.18 -16.54 -20.50
N ALA A 118 1.98 -16.46 -21.81
CA ALA A 118 0.73 -15.94 -22.37
C ALA A 118 -0.50 -16.71 -21.84
N GLU A 119 -0.40 -18.03 -21.73
CA GLU A 119 -1.55 -18.90 -21.43
C GLU A 119 -1.66 -19.28 -19.93
N GLN A 120 -0.58 -19.19 -19.15
CA GLN A 120 -0.55 -19.75 -17.80
C GLN A 120 0.17 -18.85 -16.79
N LEU A 121 -0.48 -18.69 -15.63
CA LEU A 121 0.11 -18.16 -14.40
C LEU A 121 0.20 -19.27 -13.35
N ARG A 122 1.43 -19.58 -12.90
CA ARG A 122 1.66 -20.55 -11.82
C ARG A 122 2.47 -19.90 -10.70
N VAL A 123 1.90 -19.88 -9.49
CA VAL A 123 2.53 -19.29 -8.31
C VAL A 123 3.05 -20.38 -7.38
N ARG A 124 4.30 -20.23 -6.92
CA ARG A 124 5.01 -21.14 -6.02
C ARG A 124 5.61 -20.37 -4.86
N HIS A 125 5.51 -20.89 -3.65
CA HIS A 125 6.32 -20.40 -2.53
C HIS A 125 7.73 -20.97 -2.64
N ARG A 126 8.73 -20.13 -2.42
CA ARG A 126 10.15 -20.49 -2.42
C ARG A 126 10.42 -21.75 -1.60
N ASP A 127 9.87 -21.83 -0.39
CA ASP A 127 10.16 -22.97 0.52
C ASP A 127 9.05 -24.03 0.62
N ARG A 128 7.81 -23.73 0.19
CA ARG A 128 6.62 -24.53 0.51
C ARG A 128 5.97 -25.21 -0.70
N GLY A 129 6.52 -25.00 -1.90
CA GLY A 129 5.94 -25.56 -3.13
C GLY A 129 4.72 -24.75 -3.61
N HIS A 130 3.76 -25.41 -4.26
CA HIS A 130 2.66 -24.73 -4.95
C HIS A 130 1.75 -23.96 -3.99
N VAL A 131 1.32 -22.77 -4.41
CA VAL A 131 0.41 -21.92 -3.62
C VAL A 131 -0.78 -21.51 -4.47
N LYS A 132 -1.98 -21.54 -3.88
CA LYS A 132 -3.17 -20.95 -4.48
C LYS A 132 -3.05 -19.43 -4.45
N HIS A 133 -3.36 -18.78 -5.56
CA HIS A 133 -3.43 -17.33 -5.65
C HIS A 133 -4.87 -16.91 -5.96
N ASP A 134 -5.27 -15.78 -5.41
CA ASP A 134 -6.61 -15.23 -5.59
C ASP A 134 -6.58 -14.12 -6.64
N VAL A 135 -7.34 -14.30 -7.71
CA VAL A 135 -7.55 -13.26 -8.72
C VAL A 135 -8.53 -12.25 -8.15
N ARG A 136 -8.12 -10.98 -8.07
CA ARG A 136 -8.94 -9.85 -7.61
C ARG A 136 -9.28 -8.96 -8.79
N VAL A 137 -10.46 -8.33 -8.74
CA VAL A 137 -10.84 -7.30 -9.71
C VAL A 137 -10.43 -5.93 -9.13
N LEU A 138 -9.63 -5.19 -9.89
CA LEU A 138 -9.29 -3.79 -9.66
C LEU A 138 -10.46 -2.92 -10.07
N ASP A 139 -10.87 -2.05 -9.15
CA ASP A 139 -11.77 -0.95 -9.45
C ASP A 139 -10.92 0.31 -9.67
N ILE A 140 -10.22 0.37 -10.81
CA ILE A 140 -9.44 1.54 -11.23
C ILE A 140 -10.01 2.03 -12.57
N ASP A 141 -10.63 3.21 -12.54
CA ASP A 141 -11.02 3.93 -13.75
C ASP A 141 -9.75 4.41 -14.48
N SER A 142 -9.60 4.03 -15.75
CA SER A 142 -8.44 4.41 -16.58
C SER A 142 -8.30 5.93 -16.75
N ASN A 143 -9.39 6.68 -16.68
CA ASN A 143 -9.35 8.15 -16.71
C ASN A 143 -8.68 8.74 -15.46
N ALA A 144 -8.70 8.02 -14.33
CA ALA A 144 -8.11 8.50 -13.09
C ALA A 144 -6.56 8.57 -13.14
N VAL A 145 -5.93 7.82 -14.06
CA VAL A 145 -4.47 7.75 -14.24
C VAL A 145 -4.00 8.61 -15.42
N THR A 146 -4.91 9.22 -16.18
CA THR A 146 -4.60 10.06 -17.34
C THR A 146 -4.60 11.55 -16.95
N LEU A 147 -3.71 12.34 -17.56
CA LEU A 147 -3.76 13.80 -17.44
C LEU A 147 -4.80 14.34 -18.42
N ASP A 148 -5.89 14.90 -17.88
CA ASP A 148 -6.92 15.54 -18.71
C ASP A 148 -6.36 16.76 -19.43
N ALA A 149 -6.79 16.98 -20.68
CA ALA A 149 -6.36 18.12 -21.49
C ALA A 149 -6.65 19.50 -20.86
N GLN A 150 -7.47 19.55 -19.80
CA GLN A 150 -7.82 20.76 -19.06
C GLN A 150 -6.81 21.16 -17.99
N TYR A 151 -5.83 20.30 -17.65
CA TYR A 151 -4.83 20.58 -16.61
C TYR A 151 -3.41 20.48 -17.16
N ASP A 152 -2.56 21.44 -16.77
CA ASP A 152 -1.16 21.49 -17.21
C ASP A 152 -0.28 20.38 -16.60
N HIS A 153 -0.65 19.90 -15.40
CA HIS A 153 0.09 18.85 -14.68
C HIS A 153 -0.80 18.10 -13.68
N PHE A 154 -0.39 16.88 -13.30
CA PHE A 154 -1.15 16.01 -12.39
C PHE A 154 -1.43 16.67 -11.03
N MET A 155 -0.47 17.35 -10.43
CA MET A 155 -0.69 18.03 -9.15
C MET A 155 -1.83 19.06 -9.22
N LEU A 156 -2.02 19.76 -10.35
CA LEU A 156 -3.13 20.70 -10.52
C LEU A 156 -4.46 19.95 -10.62
N LYS A 157 -4.51 18.91 -11.47
CA LYS A 157 -5.67 18.01 -11.58
C LYS A 157 -6.07 17.50 -10.19
N GLU A 158 -5.12 16.98 -9.44
CA GLU A 158 -5.34 16.39 -8.12
C GLU A 158 -5.78 17.40 -7.07
N ILE A 159 -5.28 18.65 -7.12
CA ILE A 159 -5.78 19.75 -6.27
C ILE A 159 -7.26 20.04 -6.55
N PHE A 160 -7.65 20.06 -7.83
CA PHE A 160 -9.03 20.32 -8.24
C PHE A 160 -9.96 19.11 -8.05
N GLU A 161 -9.42 17.91 -7.94
CA GLU A 161 -10.18 16.69 -7.61
C GLU A 161 -10.51 16.56 -6.12
N GLN A 162 -9.92 17.38 -5.25
CA GLN A 162 -10.10 17.30 -3.79
C GLN A 162 -11.56 17.29 -3.31
N PRO A 163 -12.49 18.09 -3.87
CA PRO A 163 -13.90 18.01 -3.47
C PRO A 163 -14.48 16.61 -3.67
N GLN A 164 -14.20 15.99 -4.82
CA GLN A 164 -14.68 14.66 -5.13
C GLN A 164 -13.98 13.59 -4.27
N SER A 165 -12.66 13.69 -4.09
CA SER A 165 -11.91 12.75 -3.25
C SER A 165 -12.35 12.79 -1.79
N LEU A 166 -12.78 13.95 -1.27
CA LEU A 166 -13.38 14.09 0.06
C LEU A 166 -14.75 13.43 0.14
N ARG A 167 -15.62 13.61 -0.87
CA ARG A 167 -16.92 12.92 -0.94
C ARG A 167 -16.73 11.40 -0.92
N ASP A 168 -15.75 10.91 -1.66
CA ASP A 168 -15.45 9.48 -1.76
C ASP A 168 -14.86 8.92 -0.47
N ALA A 169 -13.96 9.67 0.18
CA ALA A 169 -13.41 9.32 1.48
C ALA A 169 -14.48 9.18 2.57
N MET A 170 -15.59 9.94 2.49
CA MET A 170 -16.68 9.92 3.47
C MET A 170 -17.84 8.97 3.09
N ARG A 171 -17.89 8.51 1.83
CA ARG A 171 -19.02 7.75 1.29
C ARG A 171 -19.33 6.50 2.14
N GLY A 172 -20.57 6.41 2.62
CA GLY A 172 -21.05 5.27 3.42
C GLY A 172 -20.48 5.18 4.84
N ARG A 173 -19.70 6.18 5.30
CA ARG A 173 -19.02 6.16 6.61
C ARG A 173 -19.66 7.05 7.66
N LEU A 174 -20.68 7.84 7.34
CA LEU A 174 -21.35 8.74 8.28
C LEU A 174 -22.71 8.18 8.70
N CYS A 175 -22.90 7.96 10.00
CA CYS A 175 -24.17 7.52 10.58
C CYS A 175 -24.87 8.68 11.28
N LYS A 176 -25.82 9.29 10.56
CA LYS A 176 -26.62 10.42 11.05
C LYS A 176 -27.48 10.08 12.26
N ASP A 177 -28.02 8.86 12.32
CA ASP A 177 -28.93 8.41 13.37
C ASP A 177 -28.23 8.14 14.69
N ASN A 178 -26.96 7.72 14.64
CA ASN A 178 -26.13 7.50 15.84
C ASN A 178 -25.15 8.66 16.11
N ALA A 179 -25.14 9.67 15.22
CA ALA A 179 -24.24 10.81 15.22
C ALA A 179 -22.76 10.39 15.35
N THR A 180 -22.34 9.39 14.58
CA THR A 180 -20.97 8.82 14.60
C THR A 180 -20.50 8.42 13.20
N ALA A 181 -19.24 8.02 13.07
CA ALA A 181 -18.73 7.38 11.87
C ALA A 181 -18.80 5.84 11.94
N ILE A 182 -18.74 5.16 10.79
CA ILE A 182 -18.76 3.71 10.63
C ILE A 182 -17.50 3.29 9.87
N PHE A 183 -16.78 2.32 10.41
CA PHE A 183 -15.63 1.71 9.76
C PHE A 183 -15.76 0.19 9.75
N GLY A 184 -16.04 -0.40 8.59
CA GLY A 184 -16.11 -1.85 8.43
C GLY A 184 -14.76 -2.56 8.44
N GLY A 185 -13.68 -1.83 8.14
CA GLY A 185 -12.34 -2.40 7.92
C GLY A 185 -11.41 -2.43 9.11
N LEU A 186 -11.78 -1.85 10.28
CA LEU A 186 -10.87 -1.79 11.43
C LEU A 186 -10.56 -3.16 12.06
N SER A 187 -11.37 -4.18 11.77
CA SER A 187 -11.20 -5.54 12.32
C SER A 187 -11.11 -5.62 13.86
N LEU A 188 -11.53 -4.56 14.56
CA LEU A 188 -11.61 -4.49 16.01
C LEU A 188 -13.05 -4.22 16.43
N SER A 189 -13.51 -4.95 17.44
CA SER A 189 -14.84 -4.73 18.00
C SER A 189 -14.92 -3.37 18.74
N PRO A 190 -16.12 -2.77 18.85
CA PRO A 190 -16.32 -1.58 19.67
C PRO A 190 -15.84 -1.75 21.12
N GLN A 191 -15.93 -2.97 21.67
CA GLN A 191 -15.45 -3.31 23.01
C GLN A 191 -13.93 -3.25 23.10
N GLN A 192 -13.20 -3.75 22.09
CA GLN A 192 -11.75 -3.65 22.04
C GLN A 192 -11.32 -2.19 21.90
N LEU A 193 -11.96 -1.42 21.01
CA LEU A 193 -11.64 -0.01 20.79
C LEU A 193 -11.91 0.88 22.01
N ARG A 194 -12.88 0.53 22.85
CA ARG A 194 -13.12 1.22 24.13
C ARG A 194 -12.03 0.95 25.18
N ARG A 195 -11.33 -0.18 25.10
CA ARG A 195 -10.24 -0.53 26.03
C ARG A 195 -8.92 0.13 25.69
N VAL A 196 -8.77 0.59 24.45
CA VAL A 196 -7.58 1.32 23.99
C VAL A 196 -7.34 2.52 24.91
N ASN A 197 -6.14 2.67 25.44
CA ASN A 197 -5.80 3.77 26.34
C ASN A 197 -4.79 4.75 25.74
N ARG A 198 -4.21 4.41 24.57
CA ARG A 198 -3.35 5.30 23.80
C ARG A 198 -3.42 4.96 22.30
N VAL A 199 -3.31 5.98 21.47
CA VAL A 199 -3.14 5.84 20.02
C VAL A 199 -1.75 6.32 19.63
N LEU A 200 -1.03 5.53 18.84
CA LEU A 200 0.21 5.93 18.22
C LEU A 200 -0.03 6.10 16.72
N LEU A 201 0.25 7.29 16.18
CA LEU A 201 0.17 7.55 14.75
C LEU A 201 1.60 7.56 14.19
N THR A 202 1.85 6.81 13.11
CA THR A 202 3.18 6.80 12.47
C THR A 202 3.10 6.97 10.97
N ALA A 203 4.01 7.79 10.44
CA ALA A 203 4.08 8.15 9.03
C ALA A 203 5.41 8.85 8.69
N CYS A 204 5.58 9.18 7.41
CA CYS A 204 6.64 10.06 6.90
C CYS A 204 6.05 11.23 6.10
N GLY A 205 6.78 12.34 6.02
CA GLY A 205 6.46 13.46 5.12
C GLY A 205 5.06 14.05 5.33
N THR A 206 4.30 14.27 4.25
CA THR A 206 2.95 14.86 4.31
C THR A 206 1.97 14.04 5.14
N SER A 207 2.07 12.70 5.11
CA SER A 207 1.22 11.82 5.94
C SER A 207 1.47 12.00 7.45
N TRP A 208 2.71 12.34 7.83
CA TRP A 208 3.04 12.69 9.22
C TRP A 208 2.43 14.03 9.64
N HIS A 209 2.36 15.01 8.74
CA HIS A 209 1.66 16.27 9.01
C HIS A 209 0.15 16.07 9.19
N ALA A 210 -0.47 15.16 8.42
CA ALA A 210 -1.86 14.79 8.65
C ALA A 210 -2.06 14.15 10.03
N ALA A 211 -1.12 13.29 10.44
CA ALA A 211 -1.13 12.66 11.75
C ALA A 211 -1.08 13.68 12.91
N LEU A 212 -0.28 14.75 12.78
CA LEU A 212 -0.27 15.85 13.75
C LEU A 212 -1.65 16.48 13.91
N VAL A 213 -2.39 16.74 12.83
CA VAL A 213 -3.76 17.26 12.94
C VAL A 213 -4.69 16.21 13.59
N GLY A 214 -4.51 14.94 13.25
CA GLY A 214 -5.24 13.82 13.83
C GLY A 214 -5.08 13.69 15.34
N GLU A 215 -3.87 13.93 15.87
CA GLU A 215 -3.57 13.98 17.31
C GLU A 215 -4.53 14.94 18.03
N TYR A 216 -4.53 16.22 17.65
CA TYR A 216 -5.41 17.22 18.26
C TYR A 216 -6.89 16.84 18.18
N LEU A 217 -7.35 16.32 17.05
CA LEU A 217 -8.75 15.94 16.86
C LEU A 217 -9.16 14.77 17.76
N ILE A 218 -8.34 13.72 17.83
CA ILE A 218 -8.62 12.54 18.64
C ILE A 218 -8.55 12.88 20.13
N GLU A 219 -7.55 13.65 20.56
CA GLU A 219 -7.43 14.09 21.95
C GLU A 219 -8.62 14.95 22.39
N GLU A 220 -9.02 15.91 21.55
CA GLU A 220 -10.14 16.79 21.84
C GLU A 220 -11.47 16.03 21.91
N PHE A 221 -11.74 15.16 20.94
CA PHE A 221 -13.05 14.49 20.84
C PHE A 221 -13.17 13.28 21.77
N ALA A 222 -12.08 12.53 21.96
CA ALA A 222 -12.09 11.26 22.66
C ALA A 222 -11.40 11.28 24.04
N ARG A 223 -10.62 12.33 24.36
CA ARG A 223 -9.78 12.39 25.56
C ARG A 223 -8.84 11.19 25.68
N LEU A 224 -8.35 10.74 24.54
CA LEU A 224 -7.47 9.58 24.41
C LEU A 224 -6.07 10.11 24.09
N PRO A 225 -5.03 9.83 24.91
CA PRO A 225 -3.66 10.23 24.61
C PRO A 225 -3.25 9.77 23.21
N VAL A 226 -2.73 10.70 22.42
CA VAL A 226 -2.18 10.40 21.09
C VAL A 226 -0.72 10.84 21.05
N GLU A 227 0.10 10.04 20.37
CA GLU A 227 1.51 10.37 20.10
C GLU A 227 1.75 10.20 18.60
N VAL A 228 2.45 11.16 17.98
CA VAL A 228 2.78 11.13 16.56
C VAL A 228 4.28 10.91 16.38
N GLU A 229 4.63 9.77 15.82
CA GLU A 229 6.02 9.34 15.66
C GLU A 229 6.43 9.29 14.20
N TYR A 230 7.56 9.93 13.88
CA TYR A 230 8.15 9.81 12.56
C TYR A 230 8.64 8.37 12.36
N ALA A 231 8.21 7.72 11.27
CA ALA A 231 8.37 6.26 11.16
C ALA A 231 9.84 5.80 11.14
N SER A 232 10.75 6.62 10.59
CA SER A 232 12.18 6.35 10.60
C SER A 232 12.76 6.30 12.01
N GLU A 233 12.21 7.05 12.97
CA GLU A 233 12.64 7.01 14.38
C GLU A 233 12.00 5.83 15.12
N LEU A 234 10.70 5.63 14.92
CA LEU A 234 9.93 4.59 15.59
C LEU A 234 10.48 3.18 15.33
N ARG A 235 10.93 2.91 14.09
CA ARG A 235 11.48 1.60 13.71
C ARG A 235 12.81 1.26 14.38
N TYR A 236 13.57 2.24 14.88
CA TYR A 236 14.90 2.02 15.47
C TYR A 236 14.93 2.21 16.98
N ARG A 237 13.91 2.84 17.57
CA ARG A 237 13.83 3.02 19.03
C ARG A 237 13.01 1.91 19.70
N ASN A 238 13.19 1.76 21.01
CA ASN A 238 12.33 0.91 21.83
C ASN A 238 11.35 1.80 22.64
N PRO A 239 10.23 2.24 22.05
CA PRO A 239 9.30 3.12 22.74
C PRO A 239 8.64 2.38 23.92
N PRO A 240 8.45 3.02 25.08
CA PRO A 240 7.70 2.46 26.20
C PRO A 240 6.19 2.50 25.89
N VAL A 241 5.74 1.54 25.09
CA VAL A 241 4.32 1.37 24.73
C VAL A 241 3.64 0.32 25.59
N ASP A 242 2.42 0.63 26.04
CA ASP A 242 1.61 -0.27 26.87
C ASP A 242 0.78 -1.22 25.99
N HIS A 243 0.25 -2.29 26.61
CA HIS A 243 -0.50 -3.32 25.90
C HIS A 243 -1.84 -2.84 25.32
N ASP A 244 -2.39 -1.73 25.82
CA ASP A 244 -3.65 -1.14 25.35
C ASP A 244 -3.42 -0.01 24.33
N THR A 245 -2.22 0.03 23.73
CA THR A 245 -1.85 0.96 22.66
C THR A 245 -2.13 0.35 21.29
N ILE A 246 -2.79 1.11 20.42
CA ILE A 246 -2.95 0.76 19.00
C ILE A 246 -2.11 1.67 18.12
N LEU A 247 -1.55 1.12 17.05
CA LEU A 247 -0.81 1.87 16.04
C LEU A 247 -1.68 2.13 14.81
N PHE A 248 -1.68 3.35 14.28
CA PHE A 248 -2.10 3.63 12.91
C PHE A 248 -0.90 4.03 12.05
N SER A 249 -0.65 3.25 11.00
CA SER A 249 0.27 3.59 9.91
C SER A 249 -0.47 4.44 8.88
N ILE A 250 0.00 5.66 8.61
CA ILE A 250 -0.64 6.58 7.66
C ILE A 250 0.28 6.77 6.45
N THR A 251 -0.25 6.51 5.25
CA THR A 251 0.54 6.52 4.03
C THR A 251 -0.35 6.68 2.80
N GLN A 252 0.09 7.41 1.78
CA GLN A 252 -0.61 7.42 0.49
C GLN A 252 -0.40 6.09 -0.25
N SER A 253 0.86 5.71 -0.48
CA SER A 253 1.24 4.57 -1.33
C SER A 253 1.01 3.20 -0.70
N GLY A 254 1.13 3.10 0.63
CA GLY A 254 1.13 1.80 1.31
C GLY A 254 2.44 1.03 1.19
N GLU A 255 3.47 1.64 0.61
CA GLU A 255 4.79 1.04 0.35
C GLU A 255 5.96 1.83 0.97
N THR A 256 5.67 2.88 1.75
CA THR A 256 6.70 3.70 2.40
C THR A 256 7.52 2.84 3.36
N ALA A 257 8.78 2.58 3.01
CA ALA A 257 9.61 1.57 3.68
C ALA A 257 9.77 1.78 5.19
N ASP A 258 9.97 3.02 5.64
CA ASP A 258 10.08 3.31 7.08
C ASP A 258 8.76 3.09 7.81
N THR A 259 7.63 3.52 7.24
CA THR A 259 6.28 3.28 7.79
C THR A 259 5.99 1.78 7.88
N LEU A 260 6.31 1.01 6.83
CA LEU A 260 6.14 -0.44 6.83
C LEU A 260 7.03 -1.11 7.89
N ALA A 261 8.29 -0.68 8.01
CA ALA A 261 9.20 -1.21 9.02
C ALA A 261 8.72 -0.91 10.46
N ALA A 262 8.23 0.30 10.70
CA ALA A 262 7.65 0.69 12.00
C ALA A 262 6.40 -0.14 12.34
N GLN A 263 5.52 -0.36 11.36
CA GLN A 263 4.35 -1.23 11.52
C GLN A 263 4.75 -2.65 11.92
N ARG A 264 5.68 -3.26 11.16
CA ARG A 264 6.18 -4.61 11.42
C ARG A 264 6.79 -4.72 12.81
N GLU A 265 7.55 -3.71 13.25
CA GLU A 265 8.16 -3.71 14.59
C GLU A 265 7.12 -3.63 15.71
N MET A 266 6.12 -2.78 15.59
CA MET A 266 5.04 -2.67 16.57
C MET A 266 4.18 -3.94 16.63
N LYS A 267 3.90 -4.54 15.47
CA LYS A 267 3.20 -5.82 15.38
C LYS A 267 4.01 -6.95 16.02
N ARG A 268 5.33 -6.99 15.80
CA ARG A 268 6.25 -7.97 16.43
C ARG A 268 6.26 -7.84 17.97
N LYS A 269 6.06 -6.63 18.50
CA LYS A 269 5.90 -6.37 19.93
C LYS A 269 4.52 -6.73 20.49
N GLY A 270 3.58 -7.13 19.63
CA GLY A 270 2.25 -7.59 20.01
C GLY A 270 1.18 -6.50 20.07
N HIS A 271 1.45 -5.31 19.52
CA HIS A 271 0.44 -4.25 19.45
C HIS A 271 -0.44 -4.43 18.20
N PRO A 272 -1.77 -4.18 18.30
CA PRO A 272 -2.62 -4.09 17.13
C PRO A 272 -2.17 -2.97 16.20
N THR A 273 -2.09 -3.29 14.92
CA THR A 273 -1.66 -2.37 13.86
C THR A 273 -2.78 -2.14 12.87
N LEU A 274 -3.10 -0.88 12.63
CA LEU A 274 -4.13 -0.45 11.69
C LEU A 274 -3.49 0.43 10.60
N ALA A 275 -4.07 0.44 9.40
CA ALA A 275 -3.58 1.25 8.29
C ALA A 275 -4.60 2.29 7.84
N ILE A 276 -4.14 3.51 7.55
CA ILE A 276 -4.87 4.51 6.77
C ILE A 276 -4.11 4.67 5.46
N CYS A 277 -4.66 4.15 4.36
CA CYS A 277 -3.94 4.07 3.08
C CYS A 277 -4.82 4.36 1.87
N ASN A 278 -4.23 4.83 0.77
CA ASN A 278 -5.01 5.07 -0.45
C ASN A 278 -5.05 3.84 -1.37
N VAL A 279 -3.93 3.14 -1.50
CA VAL A 279 -3.76 2.04 -2.46
C VAL A 279 -4.28 0.72 -1.89
N VAL A 280 -5.30 0.18 -2.55
CA VAL A 280 -5.92 -1.11 -2.20
C VAL A 280 -4.96 -2.25 -2.47
N GLY A 281 -4.74 -3.09 -1.46
CA GLY A 281 -3.85 -4.24 -1.57
C GLY A 281 -2.37 -3.92 -1.46
N SER A 282 -2.00 -2.69 -1.08
CA SER A 282 -0.62 -2.34 -0.72
C SER A 282 -0.09 -3.18 0.45
N THR A 283 1.23 -3.29 0.56
CA THR A 283 1.93 -4.12 1.56
C THR A 283 1.53 -3.73 2.98
N ILE A 284 1.50 -2.42 3.30
CA ILE A 284 1.04 -1.94 4.61
C ILE A 284 -0.41 -2.37 4.90
N ALA A 285 -1.30 -2.29 3.91
CA ALA A 285 -2.71 -2.67 4.07
C ALA A 285 -2.89 -4.19 4.25
N GLN A 286 -2.09 -5.00 3.57
CA GLN A 286 -2.13 -6.46 3.69
C GLN A 286 -1.58 -6.94 5.04
N GLU A 287 -0.58 -6.26 5.59
CA GLU A 287 0.07 -6.65 6.84
C GLU A 287 -0.61 -6.09 8.10
N ALA A 288 -1.41 -5.04 7.98
CA ALA A 288 -2.17 -4.49 9.10
C ALA A 288 -3.28 -5.47 9.55
N ASP A 289 -3.65 -5.40 10.82
CA ASP A 289 -4.77 -6.20 11.38
C ASP A 289 -6.13 -5.67 10.88
N GLY A 290 -6.18 -4.40 10.50
CA GLY A 290 -7.33 -3.73 9.91
C GLY A 290 -6.94 -2.35 9.37
N GLY A 291 -7.91 -1.58 8.89
CA GLY A 291 -7.63 -0.25 8.37
C GLY A 291 -8.79 0.45 7.69
N VAL A 292 -8.45 1.59 7.08
CA VAL A 292 -9.36 2.45 6.34
C VAL A 292 -8.69 2.86 5.03
N TYR A 293 -9.38 2.62 3.92
CA TYR A 293 -8.95 3.13 2.63
C TYR A 293 -9.40 4.58 2.41
N LEU A 294 -8.55 5.43 1.86
CA LEU A 294 -8.90 6.83 1.61
C LEU A 294 -9.88 6.98 0.45
N HIS A 295 -9.79 6.11 -0.57
CA HIS A 295 -10.54 6.24 -1.82
C HIS A 295 -10.38 7.60 -2.50
N ALA A 296 -9.19 8.20 -2.42
CA ALA A 296 -8.89 9.47 -3.08
C ALA A 296 -8.64 9.32 -4.60
N GLY A 297 -8.69 8.09 -5.11
CA GLY A 297 -8.23 7.73 -6.46
C GLY A 297 -6.70 7.75 -6.56
N PRO A 298 -6.12 7.31 -7.69
CA PRO A 298 -4.68 7.36 -7.94
C PRO A 298 -4.12 8.79 -7.79
N GLU A 299 -2.98 8.94 -7.13
CA GLU A 299 -2.25 10.21 -7.01
C GLU A 299 -0.89 10.00 -7.69
N ILE A 300 -0.71 10.66 -8.84
CA ILE A 300 0.44 10.56 -9.75
C ILE A 300 1.44 11.69 -9.47
N GLY A 301 0.95 12.86 -9.02
CA GLY A 301 1.79 13.96 -8.56
C GLY A 301 2.71 13.53 -7.41
N VAL A 302 3.98 13.95 -7.47
CA VAL A 302 4.97 13.60 -6.43
C VAL A 302 4.63 14.26 -5.09
N ALA A 303 4.14 15.51 -5.13
CA ALA A 303 3.69 16.21 -3.95
C ALA A 303 2.25 15.82 -3.63
N SER A 304 2.03 15.29 -2.43
CA SER A 304 0.70 14.83 -2.01
C SER A 304 -0.27 16.00 -1.81
N THR A 305 -1.48 15.87 -2.35
CA THR A 305 -2.52 16.91 -2.33
C THR A 305 -3.83 16.32 -1.84
N LYS A 306 -4.58 15.63 -2.71
CA LYS A 306 -5.85 14.99 -2.37
C LYS A 306 -5.71 13.87 -1.36
N ALA A 307 -4.58 13.14 -1.34
CA ALA A 307 -4.38 12.15 -0.30
C ALA A 307 -4.23 12.79 1.09
N TYR A 308 -3.59 13.96 1.21
CA TYR A 308 -3.49 14.69 2.48
C TYR A 308 -4.86 15.13 2.99
N THR A 309 -5.69 15.77 2.17
CA THR A 309 -7.03 16.22 2.61
C THR A 309 -7.97 15.05 2.88
N SER A 310 -7.90 13.96 2.11
CA SER A 310 -8.63 12.72 2.43
C SER A 310 -8.15 12.07 3.74
N GLN A 311 -6.84 12.11 4.06
CA GLN A 311 -6.32 11.66 5.37
C GLN A 311 -6.93 12.48 6.51
N LEU A 312 -6.99 13.81 6.38
CA LEU A 312 -7.60 14.68 7.39
C LEU A 312 -9.09 14.36 7.61
N ALA A 313 -9.84 14.13 6.53
CA ALA A 313 -11.25 13.75 6.62
C ALA A 313 -11.42 12.40 7.35
N VAL A 314 -10.60 11.40 7.02
CA VAL A 314 -10.63 10.08 7.68
C VAL A 314 -10.22 10.17 9.15
N LEU A 315 -9.18 10.93 9.49
CA LEU A 315 -8.76 11.16 10.86
C LEU A 315 -9.83 11.89 11.67
N THR A 316 -10.54 12.85 11.06
CA THR A 316 -11.68 13.53 11.70
C THR A 316 -12.83 12.56 11.97
N MET A 317 -13.15 11.68 11.02
CA MET A 317 -14.15 10.63 11.24
C MET A 317 -13.73 9.62 12.31
N LEU A 318 -12.44 9.30 12.37
CA LEU A 318 -11.87 8.42 13.40
C LEU A 318 -11.96 9.05 14.78
N ALA A 319 -11.62 10.34 14.90
CA ALA A 319 -11.79 11.12 16.12
C ALA A 319 -13.26 11.19 16.56
N LEU A 320 -14.18 11.43 15.62
CA LEU A 320 -15.63 11.38 15.86
C LEU A 320 -16.04 10.01 16.41
N TYR A 321 -15.57 8.93 15.79
CA TYR A 321 -15.89 7.57 16.20
C TYR A 321 -15.40 7.25 17.62
N PHE A 322 -14.14 7.53 17.93
CA PHE A 322 -13.60 7.37 19.28
C PHE A 322 -14.31 8.26 20.30
N GLY A 323 -14.62 9.50 19.93
CA GLY A 323 -15.36 10.42 20.76
C GLY A 323 -16.74 9.89 21.13
N ARG A 324 -17.48 9.36 20.16
CA ARG A 324 -18.83 8.79 20.37
C ARG A 324 -18.83 7.46 21.12
N LEU A 325 -17.72 6.72 21.09
CA LEU A 325 -17.52 5.56 21.96
C LEU A 325 -17.29 5.94 23.43
N ARG A 326 -17.00 7.22 23.71
CA ARG A 326 -16.62 7.74 25.03
C ARG A 326 -17.55 8.88 25.48
N HIS A 327 -17.14 10.14 25.27
CA HIS A 327 -17.72 11.31 25.95
C HIS A 327 -18.42 12.29 25.02
N LEU A 328 -18.21 12.18 23.70
CA LEU A 328 -18.76 13.12 22.74
C LEU A 328 -20.29 12.97 22.68
N SER A 329 -21.02 14.06 22.89
CA SER A 329 -22.49 14.03 22.89
C SER A 329 -23.06 13.81 21.48
N TYR A 330 -24.32 13.36 21.41
CA TYR A 330 -25.03 13.20 20.14
C TYR A 330 -25.09 14.51 19.35
N GLY A 331 -25.40 15.62 20.01
CA GLY A 331 -25.48 16.94 19.37
C GLY A 331 -24.13 17.43 18.82
N ALA A 332 -23.03 17.18 19.55
CA ALA A 332 -21.69 17.49 19.04
C ALA A 332 -21.34 16.62 17.82
N GLY A 333 -21.62 15.31 17.88
CA GLY A 333 -21.43 14.41 16.76
C GLY A 333 -22.22 14.84 15.51
N ARG A 334 -23.47 15.28 15.67
CA ARG A 334 -24.29 15.81 14.57
C ARG A 334 -23.68 17.04 13.91
N ARG A 335 -23.13 17.97 14.69
CA ARG A 335 -22.46 19.17 14.16
C ARG A 335 -21.20 18.82 13.38
N ILE A 336 -20.40 17.87 13.87
CA ILE A 336 -19.19 17.42 13.17
C ILE A 336 -19.56 16.74 11.85
N ILE A 337 -20.58 15.87 11.85
CA ILE A 337 -21.08 15.23 10.62
C ILE A 337 -21.51 16.30 9.61
N GLN A 338 -22.28 17.30 10.04
CA GLN A 338 -22.72 18.37 9.15
C GLN A 338 -21.52 19.13 8.56
N ALA A 339 -20.54 19.49 9.39
CA ALA A 339 -19.33 20.18 8.91
C ALA A 339 -18.52 19.33 7.91
N LEU A 340 -18.41 18.02 8.15
CA LEU A 340 -17.79 17.08 7.20
C LEU A 340 -18.55 17.02 5.87
N GLU A 341 -19.89 16.99 5.90
CA GLU A 341 -20.71 16.98 4.68
C GLU A 341 -20.63 18.29 3.89
N GLU A 342 -20.41 19.42 4.56
CA GLU A 342 -20.23 20.73 3.93
C GLU A 342 -18.80 20.94 3.40
N LEU A 343 -17.80 20.20 3.92
CA LEU A 343 -16.38 20.37 3.60
C LEU A 343 -16.06 20.32 2.10
N PRO A 344 -16.57 19.37 1.29
CA PRO A 344 -16.31 19.35 -0.16
C PRO A 344 -16.70 20.65 -0.85
N ASN A 345 -17.86 21.22 -0.50
CA ASN A 345 -18.34 22.47 -1.09
C ASN A 345 -17.46 23.65 -0.65
N ARG A 346 -16.97 23.65 0.59
CA ARG A 346 -16.01 24.68 1.06
C ARG A 346 -14.67 24.61 0.34
N VAL A 347 -14.24 23.41 -0.04
CA VAL A 347 -13.04 23.23 -0.87
C VAL A 347 -13.29 23.72 -2.29
N GLU A 348 -14.46 23.45 -2.89
CA GLU A 348 -14.85 24.03 -4.19
C GLU A 348 -14.81 25.56 -4.14
N GLU A 349 -15.45 26.18 -3.14
CA GLU A 349 -15.42 27.63 -2.92
C GLU A 349 -13.98 28.18 -2.76
N ALA A 350 -13.10 27.43 -2.09
CA ALA A 350 -11.70 27.84 -1.93
C ALA A 350 -10.94 27.78 -3.26
N LEU A 351 -11.24 26.80 -4.11
CA LEU A 351 -10.60 26.64 -5.43
C LEU A 351 -10.99 27.75 -6.41
N ASP A 352 -12.12 28.44 -6.20
CA ASP A 352 -12.50 29.63 -6.99
C ASP A 352 -11.46 30.77 -6.88
N SER A 353 -10.61 30.75 -5.83
CA SER A 353 -9.51 31.69 -5.67
C SER A 353 -8.27 31.39 -6.53
N TYR A 354 -8.27 30.30 -7.32
CA TYR A 354 -7.11 29.85 -8.09
C TYR A 354 -6.48 30.93 -8.97
N ASP A 355 -7.29 31.68 -9.74
CA ASP A 355 -6.79 32.74 -10.61
C ASP A 355 -6.20 33.93 -9.84
N GLU A 356 -6.61 34.13 -8.58
CA GLU A 356 -5.98 35.11 -7.69
C GLU A 356 -4.66 34.60 -7.13
N VAL A 357 -4.63 33.36 -6.63
CA VAL A 357 -3.42 32.73 -6.09
C VAL A 357 -2.34 32.62 -7.16
N LYS A 358 -2.69 32.30 -8.42
CA LYS A 358 -1.76 32.21 -9.55
C LYS A 358 -1.10 33.54 -9.92
N ARG A 359 -1.70 34.68 -9.55
CA ARG A 359 -1.17 36.02 -9.85
C ARG A 359 -0.10 36.47 -8.84
N VAL A 360 -0.08 35.88 -7.64
CA VAL A 360 0.87 36.17 -6.56
C VAL A 360 2.08 35.27 -6.70
#